data_AF-A0A924ZDR1-F1
#
_entry.id   AF-A0A924ZDR1-F1
#
_cell.length_a   1.000
_cell.length_b   1.000
_cell.length_c   1.000
_cell.angle_alpha   90.00
_cell.angle_beta   90.00
_cell.angle_gamma   90.00
#
_symmetry.space_group_name_H-M   'P 1'
#
loop_
_entity.id
_entity.type
_entity.pdbx_description
1 polymer ?
#
loop_
_entity_poly.entity_id
_entity_poly.type
_entity_poly.pdbx_seq_one_letter_code
_entity_poly.pdbx_strand_id
1 'polypeptide(L)' 'MNTLPSPIASETPDANPSAHLELLRLLEQHPDYSQRQLAVAMGVSLGKTHYLLKALLGKGWVKA' A
#
# COMPACT_ATOMS: atom_id res chain seq x y z
N MET A 1 5.70 -40.58 -9.12
CA MET A 1 4.79 -39.60 -8.50
C MET A 1 5.53 -38.28 -8.35
N ASN A 2 5.37 -37.34 -9.28
CA ASN A 2 6.00 -36.01 -9.20
C ASN A 2 4.98 -35.01 -8.66
N THR A 3 5.38 -34.29 -7.61
CA THR A 3 4.66 -33.15 -7.03
C THR A 3 4.50 -32.06 -8.10
N LEU A 4 3.25 -31.65 -8.33
CA LEU A 4 2.95 -30.44 -9.10
C LEU A 4 3.43 -29.22 -8.30
N PRO A 5 4.14 -28.26 -8.91
CA PRO A 5 4.40 -26.98 -8.26
C PRO A 5 3.07 -26.22 -8.11
N SER A 6 2.83 -25.71 -6.90
CA SER A 6 1.73 -24.80 -6.59
C SER A 6 1.67 -23.64 -7.58
N PRO A 7 0.47 -23.15 -7.96
CA PRO A 7 0.33 -22.03 -8.87
C PRO A 7 0.85 -20.76 -8.18
N ILE A 8 2.07 -20.37 -8.49
CA ILE A 8 2.56 -19.01 -8.22
C ILE A 8 2.00 -18.12 -9.32
N ALA A 9 0.69 -17.89 -9.31
CA ALA A 9 0.02 -16.98 -10.22
C ALA A 9 -0.99 -16.13 -9.45
N SER A 10 -0.54 -14.92 -9.11
CA SER A 10 -1.31 -13.69 -9.24
C SER A 10 -2.69 -13.64 -8.59
N GLU A 11 -2.77 -13.62 -7.26
CA GLU A 11 -3.96 -13.11 -6.58
C GLU A 11 -3.89 -11.59 -6.40
N THR A 12 -4.55 -10.92 -7.34
CA THR A 12 -5.20 -9.60 -7.34
C THR A 12 -4.50 -8.38 -7.97
N PRO A 13 -5.14 -7.72 -8.94
CA PRO A 13 -4.74 -6.41 -9.45
C PRO A 13 -5.08 -5.33 -8.42
N ASP A 14 -4.05 -4.59 -8.00
CA ASP A 14 -3.92 -3.20 -7.50
C ASP A 14 -5.12 -2.33 -7.04
N ALA A 15 -6.28 -2.88 -6.73
CA ALA A 15 -7.43 -2.12 -6.26
C ALA A 15 -8.02 -2.80 -5.03
N ASN A 16 -7.27 -2.82 -3.94
CA ASN A 16 -7.93 -2.81 -2.65
C ASN A 16 -8.16 -1.32 -2.29
N PRO A 17 -9.32 -0.71 -2.61
CA PRO A 17 -9.61 0.66 -2.22
C PRO A 17 -9.41 0.88 -0.71
N SER A 18 -9.53 -0.19 0.09
CA SER A 18 -9.23 -0.18 1.52
C SER A 18 -7.79 0.25 1.83
N ALA A 19 -6.77 -0.16 1.07
CA ALA A 19 -5.38 0.20 1.36
C ALA A 19 -5.10 1.70 1.12
N HIS A 20 -5.70 2.29 0.08
CA HIS A 20 -5.61 3.73 -0.16
C HIS A 20 -6.40 4.52 0.89
N LEU A 21 -7.59 4.04 1.27
CA LEU A 21 -8.40 4.63 2.34
C LEU A 21 -7.72 4.57 3.71
N GLU A 22 -7.09 3.44 4.03
CA GLU A 22 -6.34 3.23 5.25
C GLU A 22 -5.13 4.16 5.31
N LEU A 23 -4.37 4.27 4.22
CA LEU A 23 -3.25 5.21 4.11
C LEU A 23 -3.71 6.66 4.30
N LEU A 24 -4.82 7.07 3.68
CA LEU A 24 -5.37 8.42 3.87
C LEU A 24 -5.76 8.68 5.33
N ARG A 25 -6.45 7.73 5.97
CA ARG A 25 -6.82 7.84 7.39
C ARG A 25 -5.60 7.93 8.30
N LEU A 26 -4.52 7.22 7.98
CA LEU A 26 -3.27 7.28 8.72
C LEU A 26 -2.56 8.61 8.53
N LEU A 27 -2.54 9.16 7.31
CA LEU A 27 -2.00 10.49 7.03
C LEU A 27 -2.81 11.60 7.72
N GLU A 28 -4.13 11.44 7.82
CA GLU A 28 -5.01 12.38 8.50
C GLU A 28 -4.78 12.36 10.02
N GLN A 29 -4.62 11.17 10.61
CA GLN A 29 -4.38 11.02 12.06
C GLN A 29 -2.93 11.31 12.46
N HIS A 30 -1.98 11.05 11.57
CA HIS A 30 -0.55 11.16 11.83
C HIS A 30 0.17 11.79 10.62
N PRO A 31 -0.02 13.11 10.38
CA PRO A 31 0.58 13.80 9.24
C PRO A 31 2.12 13.81 9.28
N ASP A 32 2.72 13.62 10.45
CA ASP A 32 4.17 13.61 10.65
C ASP A 32 4.82 12.23 10.42
N TYR A 33 4.02 11.20 10.11
CA TYR A 33 4.56 9.86 9.86
C TYR A 33 5.38 9.83 8.59
N SER A 34 6.61 9.34 8.72
CA SER A 34 7.42 8.96 7.57
C SER A 34 6.81 7.77 6.82
N GLN A 35 7.17 7.63 5.54
CA GLN A 35 6.78 6.49 4.71
C GLN A 35 7.08 5.12 5.36
N ARG A 36 8.19 5.02 6.13
CA ARG A 36 8.55 3.78 6.82
C ARG A 36 7.64 3.51 8.02
N GLN A 37 7.23 4.54 8.75
CA GLN A 37 6.25 4.41 9.83
C GLN A 37 4.87 4.02 9.28
N LEU A 38 4.44 4.62 8.17
CA LEU A 38 3.20 4.24 7.47
C LEU A 38 3.23 2.76 7.03
N ALA A 39 4.35 2.31 6.47
CA ALA A 39 4.54 0.91 6.07
C ALA A 39 4.39 -0.06 7.25
N VAL A 40 5.01 0.26 8.39
CA VAL A 40 4.92 -0.54 9.62
C VAL A 40 3.49 -0.53 10.17
N ALA A 41 2.84 0.64 10.23
CA ALA A 41 1.48 0.79 10.76
C ALA A 41 0.45 0.01 9.93
N MET A 42 0.60 -0.02 8.60
CA MET A 42 -0.27 -0.75 7.69
C MET A 42 0.11 -2.22 7.51
N GLY A 43 1.25 -2.68 8.05
CA GLY A 43 1.75 -4.04 7.82
C GLY A 43 2.10 -4.33 6.36
N VAL A 44 2.53 -3.33 5.59
CA VAL A 44 2.90 -3.47 4.17
C VAL A 44 4.38 -3.16 3.93
N SER A 45 4.88 -3.52 2.74
CA SER A 45 6.25 -3.18 2.37
C SER A 45 6.42 -1.67 2.13
N LEU A 46 7.67 -1.18 2.28
CA LEU A 46 8.01 0.22 2.00
C LEU A 46 7.72 0.59 0.53
N GLY A 47 7.97 -0.34 -0.39
CA GLY A 47 7.69 -0.15 -1.82
C GLY A 47 6.19 -0.05 -2.12
N LYS A 48 5.36 -0.88 -1.49
CA LYS A 48 3.89 -0.77 -1.60
C LYS A 48 3.39 0.56 -1.04
N THR A 49 3.97 1.01 0.08
CA THR A 49 3.67 2.33 0.63
C THR A 49 4.06 3.45 -0.33
N HIS A 50 5.22 3.35 -0.99
CA HIS A 50 5.65 4.32 -2.01
C HIS A 50 4.60 4.42 -3.13
N TYR A 51 4.21 3.26 -3.67
CA TYR A 51 3.27 3.16 -4.76
C TYR A 51 1.93 3.81 -4.41
N LEU A 52 1.37 3.49 -3.23
CA LEU A 52 0.11 4.06 -2.75
C LEU A 52 0.22 5.58 -2.57
N LEU A 53 1.30 6.09 -1.98
CA LEU A 53 1.53 7.54 -1.84
C LEU A 53 1.60 8.24 -3.21
N LYS A 54 2.31 7.66 -4.18
CA LYS A 54 2.36 8.19 -5.55
C LYS A 54 0.99 8.19 -6.22
N ALA A 55 0.20 7.15 -6.02
CA ALA A 55 -1.17 7.09 -6.53
C ALA A 55 -2.07 8.18 -5.92
N LEU A 56 -1.93 8.46 -4.62
CA LEU A 56 -2.67 9.53 -3.94
C LEU A 56 -2.21 10.93 -4.39
N LEU A 57 -0.90 11.14 -4.56
CA LEU A 57 -0.32 12.37 -5.11
C LEU A 57 -0.82 12.62 -6.53
N GLY A 58 -0.81 11.60 -7.39
CA GLY A 58 -1.31 11.71 -8.76
C GLY A 58 -2.80 12.08 -8.84
N LYS A 59 -3.58 11.76 -7.80
CA LYS A 59 -5.00 12.14 -7.67
C LYS A 59 -5.21 13.51 -7.01
N GLY A 60 -4.14 14.15 -6.50
CA GLY A 60 -4.21 15.42 -5.79
C GLY A 60 -4.77 15.33 -4.37
N TRP A 61 -4.82 14.14 -3.78
CA TRP A 61 -5.39 13.92 -2.44
C TRP A 61 -4.36 14.09 -1.31
N VAL A 62 -3.08 14.01 -1.66
CA VAL A 62 -1.95 14.24 -0.75
C VAL A 62 -1.03 15.27 -1.41
N LYS A 63 -0.38 16.11 -0.60
CA LYS A 63 0.62 17.10 -1.06
C LYS A 63 2.02 16.56 -0.78
N ALA A 64 2.97 16.91 -1.64
CA ALA A 64 4.39 16.59 -1.47
C ALA A 64 5.07 17.56 -0.50
#